data_AF-E0S0U2-F1
#
_entry.id   AF-E0S0U2-F1
#
_cell.length_a   1.000
_cell.length_b   1.000
_cell.length_c   1.000
_cell.angle_alpha   90.00
_cell.angle_beta   90.00
_cell.angle_gamma   90.00
#
_symmetry.space_group_name_H-M   'P 1'
#
loop_
_entity.id
_entity.type
_entity.pdbx_description
1 polymer ?
#
loop_
_entity_poly.entity_id
_entity_poly.type
_entity_poly.pdbx_seq_one_letter_code
_entity_poly.pdbx_strand_id
1 'polypeptide(L)'
;MKERKRVSLWELYLTKEISIEFKACLYFFAFLFFYCMYRVIGGVYDASILHMTELILACYIIGYIQVYLLWNFDEADKLGGKEILGIALCTAVYTAISWLFNWFDKNIIATALFAAYILLVYFCVYLVYKYKRIIDDKKLNEDLKLFQTRHKSE
;
A
#
# COMPACT_ATOMS: atom_id res chain seq x y z
N MET A 1 11.48 -35.60 -15.65
CA MET A 1 10.93 -34.95 -14.44
C MET A 1 11.66 -33.63 -14.26
N LYS A 2 11.12 -32.53 -14.81
CA LYS A 2 11.77 -31.21 -14.83
C LYS A 2 11.86 -30.70 -13.38
N GLU A 3 13.07 -30.39 -12.91
CA GLU A 3 13.29 -29.79 -11.59
C GLU A 3 12.36 -28.57 -11.45
N ARG A 4 11.46 -28.61 -10.46
CA ARG A 4 10.78 -27.39 -10.01
C ARG A 4 11.88 -26.49 -9.45
N LYS A 5 12.38 -25.53 -10.24
CA LYS A 5 13.26 -24.47 -9.74
C LYS A 5 12.53 -23.83 -8.55
N ARG A 6 12.98 -24.17 -7.34
CA ARG A 6 12.50 -23.50 -6.12
C ARG A 6 12.91 -22.05 -6.24
N VAL A 7 11.94 -21.15 -6.03
CA VAL A 7 12.17 -19.70 -6.02
C VAL A 7 13.35 -19.42 -5.08
N SER A 8 14.37 -18.72 -5.57
CA SER A 8 15.55 -18.45 -4.76
C SER A 8 15.21 -17.46 -3.64
N LEU A 9 15.96 -17.50 -2.53
CA LEU A 9 15.80 -16.52 -1.44
C LEU A 9 15.97 -15.07 -1.95
N TRP A 10 16.78 -14.89 -2.98
CA TRP A 10 17.02 -13.61 -3.65
C TRP A 10 15.80 -13.12 -4.42
N GLU A 11 15.13 -14.02 -5.16
CA GLU A 11 13.89 -13.69 -5.89
C GLU A 11 12.74 -13.36 -4.92
N LEU A 12 12.64 -14.08 -3.80
CA LEU A 12 11.67 -13.79 -2.74
C LEU A 12 11.92 -12.44 -2.08
N TYR A 13 13.18 -12.11 -1.82
CA TYR A 13 13.58 -10.80 -1.29
C TYR A 13 13.23 -9.67 -2.28
N LEU A 14 13.64 -9.80 -3.54
CA LEU A 14 13.34 -8.83 -4.59
C LEU A 14 11.83 -8.60 -4.76
N THR A 15 11.03 -9.66 -4.69
CA THR A 15 9.57 -9.54 -4.80
C THR A 15 8.99 -8.70 -3.67
N LYS A 16 9.50 -8.86 -2.44
CA LYS A 16 9.08 -8.03 -1.30
C LYS A 16 9.54 -6.59 -1.47
N GLU A 17 10.77 -6.37 -1.89
CA GLU A 17 11.33 -5.03 -2.09
C GLU A 17 10.52 -4.25 -3.12
N ILE A 18 10.21 -4.87 -4.26
CA ILE A 18 9.38 -4.28 -5.30
C ILE A 18 7.98 -3.94 -4.76
N SER A 19 7.38 -4.82 -3.95
CA SER A 19 6.07 -4.54 -3.34
C SER A 19 6.13 -3.34 -2.39
N ILE A 20 7.18 -3.21 -1.58
CA ILE A 20 7.39 -2.07 -0.68
C ILE A 20 7.51 -0.77 -1.49
N GLU A 21 8.32 -0.76 -2.55
CA GLU A 21 8.50 0.39 -3.44
C GLU A 21 7.18 0.88 -4.02
N PHE A 22 6.36 -0.03 -4.55
CA PHE A 22 5.05 0.32 -5.09
C PHE A 22 4.12 0.91 -4.03
N LYS A 23 4.11 0.36 -2.81
CA LYS A 23 3.26 0.84 -1.70
C LYS A 23 3.70 2.21 -1.21
N ALA A 24 5.00 2.38 -0.98
CA ALA A 24 5.56 3.64 -0.54
C ALA A 24 5.22 4.75 -1.54
N CYS A 25 5.38 4.50 -2.84
CA CYS A 25 5.00 5.45 -3.88
C CYS A 25 3.49 5.74 -3.89
N LEU A 26 2.65 4.71 -3.84
CA LEU A 26 1.19 4.86 -3.88
C LEU A 26 0.66 5.68 -2.70
N TYR A 27 1.12 5.36 -1.48
CA TYR A 27 0.76 6.09 -0.27
C TYR A 27 1.32 7.50 -0.28
N PHE A 28 2.58 7.68 -0.70
CA PHE A 28 3.19 9.00 -0.83
C PHE A 28 2.36 9.90 -1.74
N PHE A 29 1.98 9.43 -2.94
CA PHE A 29 1.17 10.23 -3.86
C PHE A 29 -0.20 10.57 -3.29
N ALA A 30 -0.89 9.61 -2.65
CA ALA A 30 -2.19 9.86 -2.04
C ALA A 30 -2.09 10.89 -0.90
N PHE A 31 -1.10 10.76 -0.02
CA PHE A 31 -0.92 11.65 1.12
C PHE A 31 -0.42 13.03 0.69
N LEU A 32 0.46 13.09 -0.30
CA LEU A 32 0.90 14.33 -0.92
C LEU A 32 -0.29 15.08 -1.54
N PHE A 33 -1.17 14.36 -2.24
CA PHE A 33 -2.39 14.96 -2.78
C PHE A 33 -3.25 15.56 -1.68
N PHE A 34 -3.49 14.84 -0.58
CA PHE A 34 -4.24 15.37 0.56
C PHE A 34 -3.57 16.64 1.14
N TYR A 35 -2.25 16.61 1.34
CA TYR A 35 -1.49 17.75 1.83
C TYR A 35 -1.59 18.97 0.90
N CYS A 36 -1.45 18.78 -0.41
CA CYS A 36 -1.63 19.85 -1.39
C CYS A 36 -3.06 20.43 -1.33
N MET A 37 -4.08 19.58 -1.21
CA MET A 37 -5.47 20.04 -1.07
C MET A 37 -5.68 20.86 0.21
N TYR A 38 -5.09 20.43 1.35
CA TYR A 38 -5.11 21.20 2.59
C TYR A 38 -4.48 22.59 2.40
N ARG A 39 -3.30 22.66 1.76
CA ARG A 39 -2.59 23.93 1.49
C ARG A 39 -3.41 24.87 0.60
N VAL A 40 -3.99 24.34 -0.47
CA VAL A 40 -4.84 25.11 -1.41
C VAL A 40 -6.08 25.67 -0.70
N ILE A 41 -6.73 24.89 0.17
CA ILE A 41 -7.86 25.38 0.98
C ILE A 41 -7.44 26.52 1.92
N GLY A 42 -6.20 26.46 2.44
CA GLY A 42 -5.58 27.54 3.20
C GLY A 42 -5.12 28.74 2.38
N GLY A 43 -5.32 28.74 1.05
CA GLY A 43 -4.88 29.81 0.14
C GLY A 43 -3.39 29.78 -0.22
N VAL A 44 -2.69 28.70 0.12
CA VAL A 44 -1.24 28.55 -0.10
C VAL A 44 -0.99 27.58 -1.25
N TYR A 45 -0.33 28.04 -2.31
CA TYR A 45 -0.08 27.27 -3.53
C TYR A 45 1.35 26.72 -3.64
N ASP A 46 2.21 27.01 -2.67
CA ASP A 46 3.52 26.37 -2.53
C ASP A 46 3.45 25.18 -1.55
N ALA A 47 4.29 24.19 -1.80
CA ALA A 47 4.48 23.04 -0.93
C ALA A 47 5.96 22.93 -0.57
N SER A 48 6.26 22.86 0.74
CA SER A 48 7.63 22.74 1.23
C SER A 48 8.26 21.41 0.82
N ILE A 49 9.44 21.46 0.19
CA ILE A 49 10.24 20.28 -0.20
C ILE A 49 10.60 19.45 1.04
N LEU A 50 10.80 20.10 2.19
CA LEU A 50 11.11 19.41 3.45
C LEU A 50 9.92 18.54 3.90
N HIS A 51 8.69 19.05 3.80
CA HIS A 51 7.50 18.25 4.09
C HIS A 51 7.36 17.07 3.13
N MET A 52 7.62 17.27 1.83
CA MET A 52 7.60 16.15 0.87
C MET A 52 8.63 15.07 1.22
N THR A 53 9.81 15.49 1.69
CA THR A 53 10.90 14.59 2.11
C THR A 53 10.50 13.78 3.34
N GLU A 54 9.91 14.42 4.35
CA GLU A 54 9.40 13.72 5.54
C GLU A 54 8.29 12.73 5.18
N LEU A 55 7.41 13.11 4.25
CA LEU A 55 6.27 12.31 3.85
C LEU A 55 6.68 11.06 3.07
N ILE A 56 7.64 11.18 2.12
CA ILE A 56 8.17 10.02 1.41
C ILE A 56 8.95 9.09 2.36
N LEU A 57 9.76 9.64 3.27
CA LEU A 57 10.51 8.83 4.26
C LEU A 57 9.55 8.10 5.20
N ALA A 58 8.50 8.76 5.68
CA ALA A 58 7.47 8.12 6.51
C ALA A 58 6.79 6.97 5.76
N CYS A 59 6.45 7.17 4.48
CA CYS A 59 5.86 6.13 3.64
C CYS A 59 6.78 4.92 3.45
N TYR A 60 8.08 5.14 3.24
CA TYR A 60 9.05 4.03 3.17
C TYR A 60 9.17 3.28 4.50
N ILE A 61 9.43 3.99 5.61
CA ILE A 61 9.63 3.38 6.92
C ILE A 61 8.39 2.54 7.30
N ILE A 62 7.20 3.11 7.14
CA ILE A 62 5.96 2.39 7.44
C ILE A 62 5.73 1.26 6.44
N GLY A 63 6.06 1.43 5.16
CA GLY A 63 6.02 0.35 4.17
C GLY A 63 6.88 -0.86 4.57
N TYR A 64 8.12 -0.64 5.03
CA TYR A 64 8.96 -1.71 5.57
C TYR A 64 8.32 -2.38 6.80
N ILE A 65 7.77 -1.60 7.73
CA ILE A 65 7.07 -2.14 8.91
C ILE A 65 5.85 -2.96 8.47
N GLN A 66 5.10 -2.51 7.47
CA GLN A 66 3.92 -3.19 6.95
C GLN A 66 4.26 -4.56 6.38
N VAL A 67 5.30 -4.64 5.53
CA VAL A 67 5.68 -5.88 4.84
C VAL A 67 6.42 -6.86 5.76
N TYR A 68 7.30 -6.38 6.65
CA TYR A 68 8.13 -7.25 7.48
C TYR A 68 7.54 -7.56 8.86
N LEU A 69 6.79 -6.62 9.47
CA LEU A 69 6.26 -6.78 10.84
C LEU A 69 4.75 -7.02 10.88
N LEU A 70 3.98 -6.43 9.95
CA LEU A 70 2.50 -6.49 9.98
C LEU A 70 1.89 -7.46 8.96
N TRP A 71 2.63 -8.51 8.58
CA TRP A 71 2.16 -9.60 7.71
C TRP A 71 1.58 -9.15 6.36
N ASN A 72 1.94 -7.97 5.86
CA ASN A 72 1.48 -7.47 4.56
C ASN A 72 -0.06 -7.41 4.45
N PHE A 73 -0.71 -6.84 5.48
CA PHE A 73 -2.17 -6.90 5.66
C PHE A 73 -3.00 -6.35 4.48
N ASP A 74 -2.45 -5.44 3.69
CA ASP A 74 -3.12 -4.80 2.55
C ASP A 74 -3.23 -5.74 1.35
N GLU A 75 -2.35 -6.73 1.26
CA GLU A 75 -2.44 -7.84 0.33
C GLU A 75 -3.18 -9.06 0.91
N ALA A 76 -3.74 -8.99 2.11
CA ALA A 76 -4.43 -10.12 2.72
C ALA A 76 -5.67 -10.55 1.91
N ASP A 77 -5.94 -11.85 1.87
CA ASP A 77 -7.10 -12.43 1.17
C ASP A 77 -8.43 -12.08 1.84
N LYS A 78 -8.41 -11.87 3.16
CA LYS A 78 -9.58 -11.52 3.95
C LYS A 78 -9.19 -10.44 4.96
N LEU A 79 -10.08 -9.47 5.15
CA LEU A 79 -10.00 -8.53 6.27
C LEU A 79 -10.40 -9.27 7.56
N GLY A 80 -9.43 -9.87 8.23
CA GLY A 80 -9.59 -10.40 9.58
C GLY A 80 -9.27 -9.36 10.64
N GLY A 81 -9.32 -9.77 11.91
CA GLY A 81 -9.02 -8.88 13.04
C GLY A 81 -7.56 -8.41 13.09
N LYS A 82 -6.62 -9.21 12.58
CA LYS A 82 -5.19 -8.85 12.54
C LYS A 82 -4.92 -7.75 11.52
N GLU A 83 -5.61 -7.81 10.38
CA GLU A 83 -5.50 -6.84 9.29
C GLU A 83 -6.12 -5.51 9.71
N ILE A 84 -7.29 -5.53 10.37
CA ILE A 84 -7.92 -4.32 10.92
C ILE A 84 -7.00 -3.68 11.97
N LEU A 85 -6.35 -4.47 12.82
CA LEU A 85 -5.39 -3.97 13.79
C LEU A 85 -4.15 -3.36 13.11
N GLY A 86 -3.65 -3.98 12.04
CA GLY A 86 -2.56 -3.45 11.23
C GLY A 86 -2.90 -2.10 10.58
N ILE A 87 -4.11 -1.98 10.01
CA ILE A 87 -4.64 -0.74 9.46
C ILE A 87 -4.74 0.33 10.54
N ALA A 88 -5.36 0.01 11.68
CA ALA A 88 -5.53 0.94 12.79
C ALA A 88 -4.18 1.44 13.33
N LEU A 89 -3.21 0.54 13.50
CA LEU A 89 -1.87 0.89 13.97
C LEU A 89 -1.15 1.79 12.96
N CYS A 90 -1.15 1.45 11.67
CA CYS A 90 -0.49 2.28 10.66
C CYS A 90 -1.13 3.66 10.56
N THR A 91 -2.47 3.74 10.59
CA THR A 91 -3.18 5.01 10.62
C THR A 91 -2.78 5.82 11.84
N ALA A 92 -2.75 5.22 13.04
CA ALA A 92 -2.32 5.91 14.25
C ALA A 92 -0.88 6.43 14.17
N VAL A 93 0.04 5.65 13.59
CA VAL A 93 1.43 6.07 13.40
C VAL A 93 1.53 7.23 12.41
N TYR A 94 0.85 7.18 11.26
CA TYR A 94 0.83 8.29 10.31
C TYR A 94 0.23 9.56 10.91
N THR A 95 -0.86 9.43 11.69
CA THR A 95 -1.46 10.56 12.40
C THR A 95 -0.51 11.14 13.45
N ALA A 96 0.21 10.30 14.18
CA ALA A 96 1.21 10.75 15.16
C ALA A 96 2.39 11.47 14.48
N ILE A 97 2.91 10.94 13.37
CA ILE A 97 3.96 11.57 12.56
C ILE A 97 3.48 12.93 12.05
N SER A 98 2.29 12.99 11.46
CA SER A 98 1.69 14.23 10.98
C SER A 98 1.60 15.31 12.07
N TRP A 99 1.27 14.92 13.30
CA TRP A 99 1.23 15.84 14.44
C TRP A 99 2.61 16.27 14.93
N LEU A 100 3.56 15.34 15.01
CA LEU A 100 4.94 15.59 15.44
C LEU A 100 5.70 16.52 14.48
N PHE A 101 5.55 16.28 13.18
CA PHE A 101 6.17 17.07 12.11
C PHE A 101 5.34 18.28 11.68
N ASN A 102 4.21 18.52 12.34
CA ASN A 102 3.37 19.70 12.14
C ASN A 102 2.85 19.87 10.69
N TRP A 103 2.52 18.77 10.00
CA TRP A 103 2.14 18.79 8.58
C TRP A 103 0.89 19.63 8.28
N PHE A 104 0.00 19.77 9.26
CA PHE A 104 -1.26 20.51 9.13
C PHE A 104 -1.41 21.59 10.19
N ASP A 105 -0.31 22.21 10.62
CA ASP A 105 -0.33 23.30 11.62
C ASP A 105 -1.03 22.92 12.96
N LYS A 106 -0.95 21.64 13.35
CA LYS A 106 -1.69 21.04 14.48
C LYS A 106 -3.21 21.26 14.41
N ASN A 107 -3.76 21.47 13.22
CA ASN A 107 -5.19 21.54 13.01
C ASN A 107 -5.81 20.15 13.22
N ILE A 108 -6.60 20.03 14.28
CA ILE A 108 -7.24 18.78 14.69
C ILE A 108 -8.20 18.27 13.60
N ILE A 109 -8.92 19.17 12.93
CA ILE A 109 -9.87 18.80 11.88
C ILE A 109 -9.13 18.26 10.66
N ALA A 110 -8.07 18.94 10.21
CA ALA A 110 -7.25 18.47 9.09
C ALA A 110 -6.60 17.12 9.39
N THR A 111 -6.11 16.95 10.62
CA THR A 111 -5.51 15.69 11.09
C THR A 111 -6.53 14.54 11.14
N ALA A 112 -7.77 14.82 11.59
CA ALA A 112 -8.84 13.84 11.60
C ALA A 112 -9.30 13.47 10.17
N LEU A 113 -9.42 14.46 9.28
CA LEU A 113 -9.70 14.23 7.86
C LEU A 113 -8.59 13.42 7.19
N PHE A 114 -7.34 13.67 7.54
CA PHE A 114 -6.20 12.89 7.05
C PHE A 114 -6.28 11.43 7.52
N ALA A 115 -6.59 11.18 8.80
CA ALA A 115 -6.79 9.83 9.31
C ALA A 115 -7.94 9.10 8.58
N ALA A 116 -9.07 9.77 8.35
CA ALA A 116 -10.17 9.23 7.57
C ALA A 116 -9.76 8.95 6.11
N TYR A 117 -8.96 9.83 5.52
CA TYR A 117 -8.43 9.67 4.16
C TYR A 117 -7.47 8.48 4.07
N ILE A 118 -6.59 8.26 5.04
CA ILE A 118 -5.72 7.07 5.11
C ILE A 118 -6.55 5.78 5.11
N LEU A 119 -7.59 5.72 5.95
CA LEU A 119 -8.47 4.55 6.00
C LEU A 119 -9.16 4.29 4.64
N LEU A 120 -9.60 5.35 3.97
CA LEU A 120 -10.16 5.27 2.62
C LEU A 120 -9.13 4.74 1.62
N VAL A 121 -7.88 5.23 1.66
CA VAL A 121 -6.78 4.76 0.80
C VAL A 121 -6.51 3.28 1.03
N TYR A 122 -6.42 2.81 2.29
CA TYR A 122 -6.25 1.40 2.59
C TYR A 122 -7.41 0.55 2.07
N PHE A 123 -8.65 1.03 2.23
CA PHE A 123 -9.82 0.35 1.70
C PHE A 123 -9.78 0.24 0.17
N CYS A 124 -9.40 1.33 -0.52
CA CYS A 124 -9.23 1.33 -1.98
C CYS A 124 -8.14 0.34 -2.42
N VAL A 125 -6.99 0.33 -1.76
CA VAL A 125 -5.89 -0.61 -2.05
C VAL A 125 -6.34 -2.06 -1.85
N TYR A 126 -7.04 -2.35 -0.76
CA TYR A 126 -7.63 -3.67 -0.53
C TYR A 126 -8.57 -4.09 -1.65
N LEU A 127 -9.46 -3.20 -2.12
CA LEU A 127 -10.35 -3.50 -3.25
C LEU A 127 -9.55 -3.79 -4.53
N VAL A 128 -8.55 -2.98 -4.85
CA VAL A 128 -7.70 -3.18 -6.03
C VAL A 128 -7.03 -4.54 -5.98
N TYR A 129 -6.42 -4.92 -4.85
CA TYR A 129 -5.78 -6.24 -4.71
C TYR A 129 -6.80 -7.39 -4.76
N LYS A 130 -7.98 -7.22 -4.17
CA LYS A 130 -9.05 -8.21 -4.25
C LYS A 130 -9.48 -8.47 -5.70
N TYR A 131 -9.70 -7.43 -6.50
CA TYR A 131 -10.06 -7.59 -7.90
C TYR A 131 -8.90 -8.11 -8.76
N LYS A 132 -7.67 -7.66 -8.50
CA LYS A 132 -6.47 -8.16 -9.17
C LYS A 132 -6.34 -9.68 -9.01
N ARG A 133 -6.51 -10.20 -7.78
CA ARG A 133 -6.49 -11.66 -7.53
C ARG A 133 -7.56 -12.41 -8.31
N ILE A 134 -8.79 -11.91 -8.31
CA ILE A 134 -9.90 -12.54 -9.06
C ILE A 134 -9.59 -12.58 -10.57
N ILE A 135 -8.96 -11.54 -11.12
CA ILE A 135 -8.57 -11.49 -12.52
C ILE A 135 -7.43 -12.48 -12.80
N ASP A 136 -6.40 -12.50 -11.95
CA ASP A 136 -5.25 -13.39 -12.07
C ASP A 136 -5.68 -14.87 -11.97
N ASP A 137 -6.61 -15.20 -11.06
CA ASP A 137 -7.19 -16.54 -10.92
C ASP A 137 -7.95 -16.97 -12.19
N LYS A 138 -8.73 -16.06 -12.80
CA LYS A 138 -9.45 -16.35 -14.05
C LYS A 138 -8.46 -16.61 -15.19
N LYS A 139 -7.45 -15.76 -15.33
CA LYS A 139 -6.42 -15.88 -16.36
C LYS A 139 -5.63 -17.19 -16.22
N LEU A 140 -5.24 -17.55 -14.99
CA LEU A 140 -4.55 -18.81 -14.73
C LEU A 140 -5.40 -20.03 -15.11
N ASN A 141 -6.70 -19.99 -14.82
CA ASN A 141 -7.64 -21.06 -15.20
C ASN A 141 -7.84 -21.16 -16.72
N GLU A 142 -7.85 -20.04 -17.45
CA GLU A 142 -7.89 -20.02 -18.91
C GLU A 142 -6.61 -20.61 -19.52
N ASP A 143 -5.44 -20.21 -19.02
CA ASP A 143 -4.15 -20.74 -19.46
C ASP A 143 -4.08 -22.26 -19.24
N LEU A 144 -4.51 -22.75 -18.07
CA LEU A 144 -4.58 -24.19 -17.77
C LEU A 144 -5.47 -24.96 -18.75
N LYS A 145 -6.64 -24.42 -19.11
CA LYS A 145 -7.54 -25.04 -20.10
C LYS A 145 -6.91 -25.09 -21.49
N LEU A 146 -6.18 -24.05 -21.89
CA LEU A 146 -5.45 -24.02 -23.15
C LEU A 146 -4.34 -25.07 -23.18
N PHE A 147 -3.58 -25.23 -22.09
CA PHE A 147 -2.57 -26.27 -21.97
C PHE A 147 -3.16 -27.69 -22.04
N GLN A 148 -4.27 -27.95 -21.35
CA GLN A 148 -4.93 -29.27 -21.38
C GLN A 148 -5.52 -29.61 -22.76
N THR A 149 -6.04 -28.60 -23.47
CA THR A 149 -6.57 -28.79 -24.83
C THR A 149 -5.45 -29.14 -25.81
N ARG A 150 -4.31 -28.44 -25.76
CA ARG A 150 -3.14 -28.73 -26.60
C ARG A 150 -2.56 -30.13 -26.36
N HIS A 151 -2.54 -30.59 -25.12
CA HIS A 151 -2.02 -31.92 -24.77
C HIS A 151 -2.96 -33.08 -25.13
N LYS A 152 -4.26 -32.83 -25.33
CA LYS A 152 -5.23 -33.84 -25.79
C LYS A 152 -5.30 -33.95 -27.31
N SER A 153 -4.79 -32.95 -28.04
CA SER A 153 -4.73 -32.94 -29.50
C SER A 153 -3.43 -33.49 -30.08
N GLU A 154 -2.46 -33.83 -29.22
CA GLU A 154 -1.28 -34.66 -29.53
C GLU A 154 -1.51 -36.09 -29.03
#